data_AF-A0A6G0VTT7-F1
#
_entry.id   AF-A0A6G0VTT7-F1
#
_cell.length_a   1.000
_cell.length_b   1.000
_cell.length_c   1.000
_cell.angle_alpha   90.00
_cell.angle_beta   90.00
_cell.angle_gamma   90.00
#
_symmetry.space_group_name_H-M   'P 1'
#
loop_
_entity.id
_entity.type
_entity.pdbx_description
1 polymer ?
#
loop_
_entity_poly.entity_id
_entity_poly.type
_entity_poly.pdbx_seq_one_letter_code
_entity_poly.pdbx_strand_id
1 'polypeptide(L)'
;MIYPPLFKYEIVKDDKVNIALRCDVKSMEDIDVWVAEFGKLNYLNWNVQSSVPNGQRIVCSKKFVCQHSGFQKPSISENQKALSKNAECSTNVKAVIKLDTVSTRKKDSFIKKGLVCCIEIYNHHTHTIKSAESLRFIPAGDDVKNMFYEYFDSGISITESQKYHEQLLELKEDFTLEYFSNGGINPCIVRFVIGMIFGEV
;
A
#
# COMPACT_ATOMS: atom_id res chain seq x y z
N MET A 1 0.56 2.49 14.52
CA MET A 1 0.01 2.16 13.19
C MET A 1 -1.50 2.27 13.29
N ILE A 2 -2.14 2.76 12.24
CA ILE A 2 -3.59 2.85 12.14
C ILE A 2 -4.06 1.67 11.27
N TYR A 3 -5.11 0.97 11.67
CA TYR A 3 -5.62 -0.20 10.96
C TYR A 3 -6.92 0.12 10.21
N PRO A 4 -7.19 -0.55 9.08
CA PRO A 4 -8.44 -0.42 8.32
C PRO A 4 -9.69 -0.57 9.20
N PRO A 5 -10.58 0.45 9.28
CA PRO A 5 -11.78 0.39 10.11
C PRO A 5 -12.92 -0.45 9.49
N LEU A 6 -12.85 -0.71 8.18
CA LEU A 6 -13.84 -1.51 7.45
C LEU A 6 -13.88 -2.97 7.93
N PHE A 7 -12.76 -3.46 8.46
CA PHE A 7 -12.58 -4.84 8.86
C PHE A 7 -12.57 -4.97 10.37
N LYS A 8 -13.23 -6.00 10.90
CA LYS A 8 -13.11 -6.34 12.31
C LYS A 8 -11.76 -6.98 12.54
N TYR A 9 -11.05 -6.52 13.56
CA TYR A 9 -9.76 -7.09 13.93
C TYR A 9 -9.56 -7.23 15.43
N GLU A 10 -8.70 -8.15 15.82
CA GLU A 10 -8.22 -8.37 17.19
C GLU A 10 -6.70 -8.49 17.15
N ILE A 11 -6.00 -7.69 17.95
CA ILE A 11 -4.53 -7.74 18.05
C ILE A 11 -4.15 -8.91 18.95
N VAL A 12 -3.39 -9.86 18.42
CA VAL A 12 -2.93 -11.06 19.15
C VAL A 12 -1.57 -10.81 19.78
N LYS A 13 -0.71 -10.07 19.09
CA LYS A 13 0.65 -9.76 19.54
C LYS A 13 1.06 -8.39 19.02
N ASP A 14 1.69 -7.59 19.88
CA ASP A 14 2.25 -6.29 19.52
C ASP A 14 3.58 -6.08 20.24
N ASP A 15 4.68 -6.36 19.56
CA ASP A 15 6.04 -6.06 20.02
C ASP A 15 6.58 -4.76 19.39
N LYS A 16 5.72 -3.90 18.81
CA LYS A 16 6.04 -2.73 17.95
C LYS A 16 6.76 -3.05 16.63
N VAL A 17 7.64 -4.05 16.64
CA VAL A 17 8.38 -4.56 15.47
C VAL A 17 7.61 -5.71 14.83
N ASN A 18 7.16 -6.68 15.64
CA ASN A 18 6.38 -7.82 15.17
C ASN A 18 4.96 -7.67 15.69
N ILE A 19 4.01 -7.50 14.76
CA ILE A 19 2.59 -7.38 15.09
C ILE A 19 1.86 -8.53 14.43
N ALA A 20 1.03 -9.22 15.21
CA ALA A 20 0.14 -10.24 14.70
C ALA A 20 -1.30 -9.86 15.05
N LEU A 21 -2.15 -9.82 14.05
CA LEU A 21 -3.58 -9.51 14.21
C LEU A 21 -4.43 -10.55 13.49
N ARG A 22 -5.65 -10.74 13.99
CA ARG A 22 -6.69 -11.55 13.36
C ARG A 22 -7.75 -10.65 12.80
N CYS A 23 -8.19 -10.89 11.58
CA CYS A 23 -9.26 -10.11 10.97
C CYS A 23 -10.29 -10.97 10.23
N ASP A 24 -11.44 -10.37 9.91
CA ASP A 24 -12.56 -10.99 9.21
C ASP A 24 -12.47 -10.94 7.67
N VAL A 25 -11.28 -10.67 7.14
CA VAL A 25 -10.93 -10.79 5.71
C VAL A 25 -11.11 -12.24 5.22
N LYS A 26 -11.82 -12.44 4.10
CA LYS A 26 -12.24 -13.78 3.63
C LYS A 26 -11.74 -14.15 2.23
N SER A 27 -11.35 -13.17 1.42
CA SER A 27 -10.93 -13.38 0.03
C SER A 27 -9.54 -12.80 -0.27
N MET A 28 -8.99 -13.10 -1.45
CA MET A 28 -7.72 -12.48 -1.88
C MET A 28 -7.88 -10.99 -2.19
N GLU A 29 -9.07 -10.60 -2.63
CA GLU A 29 -9.46 -9.23 -2.96
C GLU A 29 -9.59 -8.40 -1.67
N ASP A 30 -10.21 -8.97 -0.63
CA ASP A 30 -10.30 -8.37 0.69
C ASP A 30 -8.90 -8.09 1.29
N ILE A 31 -7.93 -8.99 1.05
CA ILE A 31 -6.53 -8.77 1.47
C ILE A 31 -5.95 -7.54 0.77
N ASP A 32 -6.17 -7.40 -0.54
CA ASP A 32 -5.65 -6.25 -1.29
C ASP A 32 -6.27 -4.95 -0.80
N VAL A 33 -7.60 -4.93 -0.57
CA VAL A 33 -8.30 -3.78 0.00
C VAL A 33 -7.75 -3.45 1.39
N TRP A 34 -7.60 -4.44 2.26
CA TRP A 34 -7.04 -4.24 3.60
C TRP A 34 -5.64 -3.66 3.57
N VAL A 35 -4.75 -4.20 2.73
CA VAL A 35 -3.35 -3.73 2.63
C VAL A 35 -3.25 -2.36 1.97
N ALA A 36 -4.10 -2.06 0.99
CA ALA A 36 -4.18 -0.75 0.36
C ALA A 36 -4.65 0.32 1.36
N GLU A 37 -5.71 0.07 2.13
CA GLU A 37 -6.18 0.97 3.18
C GLU A 37 -5.13 1.13 4.29
N PHE A 38 -4.51 0.03 4.72
CA PHE A 38 -3.43 0.05 5.69
C PHE A 38 -2.25 0.89 5.23
N GLY A 39 -1.87 0.79 3.95
CA GLY A 39 -0.87 1.63 3.31
C GLY A 39 -1.24 3.11 3.36
N LYS A 40 -2.43 3.46 2.88
CA LYS A 40 -2.95 4.85 2.87
C LYS A 40 -2.93 5.47 4.26
N LEU A 41 -3.46 4.76 5.27
CA LEU A 41 -3.54 5.25 6.65
C LEU A 41 -2.17 5.47 7.31
N ASN A 42 -1.12 4.82 6.81
CA ASN A 42 0.22 4.89 7.39
C ASN A 42 1.26 5.51 6.44
N TYR A 43 0.85 6.14 5.34
CA TYR A 43 1.75 6.75 4.34
C TYR A 43 2.75 5.75 3.73
N LEU A 44 2.29 4.53 3.47
CA LEU A 44 3.07 3.43 2.92
C LEU A 44 2.43 2.89 1.65
N ASN A 45 3.26 2.40 0.74
CA ASN A 45 2.81 1.57 -0.37
C ASN A 45 3.45 0.18 -0.28
N TRP A 46 2.68 -0.82 -0.67
CA TRP A 46 2.98 -2.23 -0.48
C TRP A 46 2.98 -2.95 -1.82
N ASN A 47 4.14 -3.50 -2.19
CA ASN A 47 4.28 -4.29 -3.41
C ASN A 47 3.99 -5.75 -3.09
N VAL A 48 3.21 -6.42 -3.94
CA VAL A 48 2.97 -7.86 -3.83
C VAL A 48 4.28 -8.61 -4.13
N GLN A 49 4.81 -9.33 -3.14
CA GLN A 49 5.98 -10.19 -3.29
C GLN A 49 5.60 -11.60 -3.73
N SER A 50 4.52 -12.15 -3.15
CA SER A 50 4.03 -13.47 -3.54
C SER A 50 2.55 -13.63 -3.21
N SER A 51 1.88 -14.49 -3.98
CA SER A 51 0.47 -14.85 -3.81
C SER A 51 0.31 -16.35 -3.94
N VAL A 52 -0.46 -16.95 -3.03
CA VAL A 52 -0.82 -18.37 -3.03
C VAL A 52 -2.35 -18.45 -2.97
N PRO A 53 -3.03 -18.68 -4.11
CA PRO A 53 -4.48 -18.62 -4.18
C PRO A 53 -5.20 -19.85 -3.60
N ASN A 54 -4.55 -21.02 -3.61
CA ASN A 54 -5.10 -22.27 -3.09
C ASN A 54 -4.00 -23.05 -2.37
N GLY A 55 -4.08 -23.14 -1.04
CA GLY A 55 -3.15 -23.95 -0.26
C GLY A 55 -3.82 -25.21 0.31
N GLN A 56 -3.03 -26.23 0.66
CA GLN A 56 -3.57 -27.45 1.28
C GLN A 56 -4.20 -27.22 2.66
N ARG A 57 -3.72 -26.22 3.41
CA ARG A 57 -4.13 -25.93 4.79
C ARG A 57 -4.64 -24.49 4.98
N ILE A 58 -4.69 -23.72 3.91
CA ILE A 58 -5.09 -22.30 3.88
C ILE A 58 -6.01 -22.10 2.70
N VAL A 59 -6.91 -21.12 2.80
CA VAL A 59 -7.70 -20.70 1.63
C VAL A 59 -6.73 -20.02 0.66
N CYS A 60 -6.14 -18.92 1.08
CA CYS A 60 -5.14 -18.19 0.32
C CYS A 60 -4.15 -17.47 1.24
N SER A 61 -3.04 -17.00 0.67
CA SER A 61 -2.12 -16.10 1.35
C SER A 61 -1.45 -15.13 0.39
N LYS A 62 -1.12 -13.94 0.87
CA LYS A 62 -0.31 -12.96 0.15
C LYS A 62 0.79 -12.43 1.06
N LYS A 63 1.94 -12.16 0.47
CA LYS A 63 3.04 -11.46 1.11
C LYS A 63 3.31 -10.17 0.35
N PHE A 64 3.43 -9.10 1.10
CA PHE A 64 3.70 -7.77 0.63
C PHE A 64 4.99 -7.25 1.25
N VAL A 65 5.70 -6.42 0.50
CA VAL A 65 6.94 -5.77 0.94
C VAL A 65 6.82 -4.29 0.71
N CYS A 66 7.54 -3.50 1.50
CA CYS A 66 7.55 -2.05 1.35
C CYS A 66 7.96 -1.64 -0.09
N GLN A 67 7.41 -0.53 -0.59
CA GLN A 67 7.84 0.12 -1.83
C GLN A 67 9.34 0.46 -1.87
N HIS A 68 10.03 0.50 -0.72
CA HIS A 68 11.47 0.73 -0.62
C HIS A 68 12.30 -0.55 -0.40
N SER A 69 11.68 -1.72 -0.44
CA SER A 69 12.42 -3.00 -0.43
C SER A 69 13.24 -3.19 -1.70
N GLY A 70 14.26 -4.04 -1.65
CA GLY A 70 15.04 -4.44 -2.83
C GLY A 70 14.29 -5.35 -3.81
N PHE A 71 13.02 -5.67 -3.55
CA PHE A 71 12.24 -6.54 -4.42
C PHE A 71 12.06 -5.90 -5.80
N GLN A 72 12.58 -6.59 -6.83
CA GLN A 72 12.56 -6.18 -8.25
C GLN A 72 13.17 -4.78 -8.50
N LYS A 73 14.18 -4.40 -7.71
CA LYS A 73 14.87 -3.10 -7.85
C LYS A 73 16.38 -3.31 -7.84
N PRO A 74 17.13 -2.51 -8.62
CA PRO A 74 18.59 -2.60 -8.61
C PRO A 74 19.14 -2.21 -7.23
N SER A 75 20.31 -2.75 -6.89
CA SER A 75 21.10 -2.25 -5.76
C SER A 75 21.58 -0.82 -6.02
N ILE A 76 22.03 -0.13 -4.97
CA ILE A 76 22.58 1.23 -5.09
C ILE A 76 23.78 1.25 -6.05
N SER A 77 24.62 0.21 -6.02
CA SER A 77 25.80 0.08 -6.89
C SER A 77 25.47 -0.15 -8.36
N GLU A 78 24.34 -0.79 -8.65
CA GLU A 78 23.90 -1.09 -10.03
C GLU A 78 23.00 0.01 -10.60
N ASN A 79 22.54 0.93 -9.77
CA ASN A 79 21.60 1.95 -10.19
C ASN A 79 22.31 3.05 -11.01
N GLN A 80 22.06 3.04 -12.32
CA GLN A 80 22.54 4.09 -13.22
C GLN A 80 21.75 5.41 -13.11
N LYS A 81 20.65 5.43 -12.35
CA LYS A 81 19.84 6.63 -12.10
C LYS A 81 20.24 7.27 -10.77
N ALA A 82 20.32 8.60 -10.73
CA ALA A 82 20.69 9.34 -9.52
C ALA A 82 19.73 9.15 -8.32
N LEU A 83 18.52 8.65 -8.55
CA LEU A 83 17.49 8.44 -7.54
C LEU A 83 17.17 6.95 -7.41
N SER A 84 17.48 6.36 -6.25
CA SER A 84 17.12 4.99 -5.92
C SER A 84 15.79 4.94 -5.16
N LYS A 85 14.91 4.04 -5.57
CA LYS A 85 13.74 3.64 -4.76
C LYS A 85 14.10 2.62 -3.69
N ASN A 86 15.22 1.90 -3.88
CA ASN A 86 15.64 0.83 -3.01
C ASN A 86 16.40 1.40 -1.80
N ALA A 87 15.84 1.18 -0.60
CA ALA A 87 16.47 1.48 0.68
C ALA A 87 16.72 0.19 1.49
N GLU A 88 16.70 -0.97 0.82
CA GLU A 88 16.87 -2.31 1.41
C GLU A 88 15.92 -2.56 2.59
N CYS A 89 14.72 -2.01 2.49
CA CYS A 89 13.74 -2.09 3.57
C CYS A 89 13.25 -3.53 3.74
N SER A 90 13.37 -4.06 4.97
CA SER A 90 12.96 -5.40 5.35
C SER A 90 11.49 -5.50 5.80
N THR A 91 10.79 -4.37 5.87
CA THR A 91 9.39 -4.31 6.27
C THR A 91 8.50 -5.09 5.31
N ASN A 92 7.67 -5.97 5.88
CA ASN A 92 6.76 -6.82 5.13
C ASN A 92 5.46 -7.05 5.89
N VAL A 93 4.41 -7.34 5.13
CA VAL A 93 3.09 -7.72 5.63
C VAL A 93 2.74 -9.06 5.00
N LYS A 94 2.33 -10.02 5.81
CA LYS A 94 1.90 -11.33 5.35
C LYS A 94 0.49 -11.59 5.85
N ALA A 95 -0.42 -11.80 4.91
CA ALA A 95 -1.80 -12.15 5.19
C ALA A 95 -2.05 -13.61 4.81
N VAL A 96 -2.65 -14.38 5.72
CA VAL A 96 -2.97 -15.79 5.54
C VAL A 96 -4.39 -16.06 5.98
N ILE A 97 -5.25 -16.50 5.07
CA ILE A 97 -6.62 -16.90 5.37
C ILE A 97 -6.63 -18.39 5.68
N LYS A 98 -6.98 -18.73 6.92
CA LYS A 98 -7.08 -20.13 7.33
C LYS A 98 -8.35 -20.78 6.80
N LEU A 99 -8.27 -22.08 6.49
CA LEU A 99 -9.44 -22.87 6.11
C LEU A 99 -10.41 -23.00 7.29
N ASP A 100 -11.68 -22.68 7.08
CA ASP A 100 -12.74 -22.87 8.08
C ASP A 100 -13.34 -24.28 7.96
N THR A 101 -12.85 -25.19 8.79
CA THR A 101 -13.36 -26.55 8.93
C THR A 101 -13.83 -26.77 10.36
N VAL A 102 -14.64 -27.82 10.58
CA VAL A 102 -15.06 -28.22 11.95
C VAL A 102 -13.85 -28.45 12.86
N SER A 103 -12.75 -29.00 12.34
CA SER A 103 -11.52 -29.25 13.10
C SER A 103 -10.80 -27.95 13.47
N THR A 104 -10.67 -27.01 12.52
CA THR A 104 -10.01 -25.73 12.79
C THR A 104 -10.83 -24.86 13.74
N ARG A 105 -12.17 -24.85 13.63
CA ARG A 105 -13.05 -24.20 14.62
C ARG A 105 -12.86 -24.76 16.01
N LYS A 106 -12.66 -26.07 16.19
CA LYS A 106 -12.44 -26.64 17.53
C LYS A 106 -11.14 -26.15 18.17
N LYS A 107 -10.08 -25.95 17.38
CA LYS A 107 -8.73 -25.60 17.85
C LYS A 107 -8.48 -24.09 17.96
N ASP A 108 -9.03 -23.30 17.04
CA ASP A 108 -8.76 -21.87 16.92
C ASP A 108 -10.01 -21.07 17.31
N SER A 109 -9.97 -20.40 18.46
CA SER A 109 -11.08 -19.60 18.98
C SER A 109 -11.42 -18.40 18.10
N PHE A 110 -10.46 -17.86 17.35
CA PHE A 110 -10.66 -16.72 16.47
C PHE A 110 -11.50 -17.10 15.24
N ILE A 111 -11.32 -18.31 14.72
CA ILE A 111 -12.15 -18.83 13.62
C ILE A 111 -13.61 -18.96 14.07
N LYS A 112 -13.87 -19.37 15.33
CA LYS A 112 -15.24 -19.40 15.88
C LYS A 112 -15.90 -18.02 15.93
N LYS A 113 -15.11 -16.96 16.12
CA LYS A 113 -15.55 -15.56 16.12
C LYS A 113 -15.68 -14.98 14.70
N GLY A 114 -15.29 -15.72 13.65
CA GLY A 114 -15.27 -15.24 12.27
C GLY A 114 -14.00 -14.49 11.86
N LEU A 115 -12.98 -14.42 12.72
CA LEU A 115 -11.68 -13.79 12.43
C LEU A 115 -10.72 -14.82 11.82
N VAL A 116 -10.97 -15.15 10.55
CA VAL A 116 -10.31 -16.26 9.84
C VAL A 116 -8.93 -15.91 9.28
N CYS A 117 -8.67 -14.63 9.03
CA CYS A 117 -7.41 -14.16 8.47
C CYS A 117 -6.41 -13.85 9.58
N CYS A 118 -5.15 -14.22 9.36
CA CYS A 118 -4.01 -13.90 10.21
C CYS A 118 -3.08 -12.97 9.43
N ILE A 119 -2.87 -11.78 9.95
CA ILE A 119 -1.99 -10.77 9.37
C ILE A 119 -0.78 -10.61 10.29
N GLU A 120 0.40 -10.88 9.75
CA GLU A 120 1.70 -10.71 10.39
C GLU A 120 2.39 -9.50 9.76
N ILE A 121 2.74 -8.51 10.56
CA ILE A 121 3.41 -7.29 10.13
C ILE A 121 4.78 -7.26 10.79
N TYR A 122 5.81 -7.16 9.96
CA TYR A 122 7.16 -6.86 10.38
C TYR A 122 7.46 -5.39 10.08
N ASN A 123 7.39 -4.55 11.10
CA ASN A 123 7.52 -3.09 11.03
C ASN A 123 8.95 -2.66 11.39
N HIS A 124 9.87 -2.80 10.44
CA HIS A 124 11.26 -2.36 10.58
C HIS A 124 11.69 -1.60 9.32
N HIS A 125 11.46 -0.30 9.32
CA HIS A 125 11.81 0.57 8.20
C HIS A 125 13.25 1.09 8.34
N THR A 126 14.02 0.96 7.27
CA THR A 126 15.38 1.51 7.13
C THR A 126 15.38 2.93 6.55
N HIS A 127 14.19 3.49 6.33
CA HIS A 127 13.96 4.81 5.74
C HIS A 127 12.88 5.56 6.52
N THR A 128 12.87 6.89 6.39
CA THR A 128 11.84 7.73 7.00
C THR A 128 10.53 7.65 6.21
N ILE A 129 9.42 7.31 6.86
CA ILE A 129 8.13 7.08 6.17
C ILE A 129 7.53 8.40 5.64
N LYS A 130 7.59 9.48 6.44
CA LYS A 130 6.97 10.78 6.13
C LYS A 130 7.91 11.80 5.46
N SER A 131 9.03 11.36 4.88
CA SER A 131 9.90 12.27 4.13
C SER A 131 9.35 12.48 2.72
N ALA A 132 9.62 13.65 2.12
CA ALA A 132 9.30 13.94 0.72
C ALA A 132 9.85 12.86 -0.24
N GLU A 133 11.03 12.31 0.08
CA GLU A 133 11.67 11.24 -0.68
C GLU A 133 10.92 9.92 -0.65
N SER A 134 10.21 9.60 0.44
CA SER A 134 9.39 8.39 0.53
C SER A 134 8.01 8.60 -0.10
N LEU A 135 7.41 9.77 0.17
CA LEU A 135 6.06 10.12 -0.28
C LEU A 135 5.97 10.23 -1.81
N ARG A 136 7.01 10.71 -2.50
CA ARG A 136 7.04 10.84 -3.98
C ARG A 136 6.92 9.52 -4.74
N PHE A 137 7.12 8.39 -4.07
CA PHE A 137 7.08 7.06 -4.69
C PHE A 137 5.75 6.35 -4.48
N ILE A 138 4.85 6.91 -3.66
CA ILE A 138 3.49 6.43 -3.51
C ILE A 138 2.76 6.60 -4.85
N PRO A 139 2.12 5.55 -5.39
CA PRO A 139 1.36 5.65 -6.62
C PRO A 139 0.07 6.45 -6.41
N ALA A 140 -0.34 7.20 -7.43
CA ALA A 140 -1.63 7.88 -7.47
C ALA A 140 -2.78 6.88 -7.41
N GLY A 141 -3.78 7.19 -6.58
CA GLY A 141 -5.06 6.48 -6.58
C GLY A 141 -5.85 6.74 -7.86
N ASP A 142 -6.86 5.91 -8.11
CA ASP A 142 -7.68 6.05 -9.32
C ASP A 142 -8.55 7.30 -9.31
N ASP A 143 -8.90 7.81 -8.12
CA ASP A 143 -9.55 9.10 -7.91
C ASP A 143 -8.70 10.26 -8.45
N VAL A 144 -7.44 10.34 -8.05
CA VAL A 144 -6.51 11.37 -8.54
C VAL A 144 -6.27 11.17 -10.03
N LYS A 145 -6.19 9.93 -10.51
CA LYS A 145 -6.06 9.68 -11.95
C LYS A 145 -7.22 10.22 -12.75
N ASN A 146 -8.44 9.95 -12.30
CA ASN A 146 -9.66 10.42 -12.94
C ASN A 146 -9.73 11.95 -12.99
N MET A 147 -9.32 12.64 -11.91
CA MET A 147 -9.22 14.10 -11.93
C MET A 147 -8.28 14.61 -13.02
N PHE A 148 -7.11 13.99 -13.19
CA PHE A 148 -6.19 14.39 -14.26
C PHE A 148 -6.71 14.03 -15.67
N TYR A 149 -7.41 12.91 -15.83
CA TYR A 149 -8.10 12.60 -17.08
C TYR A 149 -9.13 13.70 -17.43
N GLU A 150 -9.92 14.16 -16.47
CA GLU A 150 -10.88 15.26 -16.67
C GLU A 150 -10.21 16.58 -17.08
N TYR A 151 -9.04 16.90 -16.50
CA TYR A 151 -8.27 18.09 -16.91
C TYR A 151 -7.84 18.00 -18.37
N PHE A 152 -7.35 16.84 -18.80
CA PHE A 152 -6.89 16.62 -20.16
C PHE A 152 -8.06 16.61 -21.16
N ASP A 153 -9.18 15.99 -20.81
CA ASP A 153 -10.40 15.98 -21.63
C ASP A 153 -11.00 17.40 -21.77
N SER A 154 -10.78 18.26 -20.78
CA SER A 154 -11.13 19.69 -20.83
C SER A 154 -10.16 20.53 -21.70
N GLY A 155 -9.15 19.91 -22.29
CA GLY A 155 -8.15 20.57 -23.14
C GLY A 155 -7.04 21.30 -22.38
N ILE A 156 -6.90 21.06 -21.07
CA ILE A 156 -5.83 21.67 -20.27
C ILE A 156 -4.51 20.97 -20.59
N SER A 157 -3.45 21.74 -20.82
CA SER A 157 -2.12 21.17 -21.09
C SER A 157 -1.57 20.46 -19.85
N ILE A 158 -0.57 19.59 -20.05
CA ILE A 158 0.08 18.85 -18.96
C ILE A 158 0.60 19.82 -17.88
N THR A 159 1.35 20.84 -18.28
CA THR A 159 1.95 21.79 -17.32
C THR A 159 0.89 22.63 -16.58
N GLU A 160 -0.18 23.03 -17.26
CA GLU A 160 -1.27 23.79 -16.65
C GLU A 160 -2.10 22.91 -15.71
N SER A 161 -2.32 21.65 -16.06
CA SER A 161 -3.04 20.68 -15.22
C SER A 161 -2.35 20.48 -13.88
N GLN A 162 -1.01 20.41 -13.88
CA GLN A 162 -0.24 20.31 -12.64
C GLN A 162 -0.41 21.56 -11.77
N LYS A 163 -0.27 22.76 -12.35
CA LYS A 163 -0.43 24.02 -11.61
C LYS A 163 -1.85 24.18 -11.06
N TYR A 164 -2.84 23.84 -11.88
CA TYR A 164 -4.25 23.89 -11.49
C TYR A 164 -4.55 22.94 -10.32
N HIS A 165 -4.04 21.70 -10.39
CA HIS A 165 -4.18 20.73 -9.31
C HIS A 165 -3.51 21.20 -8.02
N GLU A 166 -2.29 21.74 -8.11
CA GLU A 166 -1.57 22.31 -6.96
C GLU A 166 -2.36 23.46 -6.31
N GLN A 167 -2.94 24.37 -7.11
CA GLN A 167 -3.82 25.43 -6.60
C GLN A 167 -5.07 24.88 -5.92
N LEU A 168 -5.70 23.84 -6.47
CA LEU A 168 -6.85 23.19 -5.83
C LEU A 168 -6.48 22.52 -4.50
N LEU A 169 -5.27 21.98 -4.37
CA LEU A 169 -4.79 21.41 -3.11
C LEU A 169 -4.59 22.49 -2.05
N GLU A 170 -4.03 23.63 -2.41
CA GLU A 170 -3.82 24.77 -1.49
C GLU A 170 -5.14 25.33 -0.93
N LEU A 171 -6.23 25.20 -1.69
CA LEU A 171 -7.57 25.67 -1.29
C LEU A 171 -8.29 24.74 -0.30
N LYS A 172 -7.76 23.53 -0.05
CA LYS A 172 -8.39 22.58 0.89
C LYS A 172 -8.13 23.01 2.35
N GLU A 173 -9.16 22.88 3.19
CA GLU A 173 -9.08 23.25 4.61
C GLU A 173 -8.06 22.41 5.40
N ASP A 174 -7.79 21.18 4.98
CA ASP A 174 -6.86 20.23 5.59
C ASP A 174 -5.48 20.19 4.90
N PHE A 175 -5.16 21.21 4.10
CA PHE A 175 -3.90 21.26 3.36
C PHE A 175 -2.66 21.19 4.27
N THR A 176 -1.68 20.37 3.85
CA THR A 176 -0.35 20.31 4.45
C THR A 176 0.73 20.31 3.37
N LEU A 177 1.90 20.87 3.67
CA LEU A 177 3.04 20.92 2.72
C LEU A 177 3.48 19.54 2.21
N GLU A 178 3.23 18.48 2.99
CA GLU A 178 3.53 17.09 2.60
C GLU A 178 2.75 16.66 1.35
N TYR A 179 1.59 17.28 1.07
CA TYR A 179 0.74 16.95 -0.07
C TYR A 179 1.45 17.19 -1.41
N PHE A 180 2.27 18.24 -1.50
CA PHE A 180 3.05 18.51 -2.71
C PHE A 180 4.07 17.43 -3.03
N SER A 181 4.61 16.78 -2.01
CA SER A 181 5.61 15.72 -2.17
C SER A 181 4.99 14.33 -2.28
N ASN A 182 3.70 14.19 -1.99
CA ASN A 182 3.02 12.90 -1.98
C ASN A 182 2.56 12.52 -3.38
N GLY A 183 3.26 11.55 -3.99
CA GLY A 183 2.93 11.07 -5.34
C GLY A 183 1.54 10.44 -5.45
N GLY A 184 0.95 10.04 -4.33
CA GLY A 184 -0.42 9.56 -4.25
C GLY A 184 -1.48 10.67 -4.41
N ILE A 185 -1.16 11.90 -4.00
CA ILE A 185 -2.07 13.06 -3.96
C ILE A 185 -1.71 14.07 -5.05
N ASN A 186 -0.43 14.40 -5.17
CA ASN A 186 0.17 15.25 -6.18
C ASN A 186 1.20 14.46 -6.99
N PRO A 187 0.76 13.67 -7.99
CA PRO A 187 1.66 12.87 -8.79
C PRO A 187 2.59 13.74 -9.63
N CYS A 188 3.87 13.35 -9.72
CA CYS A 188 4.80 13.99 -10.65
C CYS A 188 4.35 13.72 -12.09
N ILE A 189 3.90 14.76 -12.79
CA ILE A 189 3.09 14.59 -13.99
C ILE A 189 3.82 13.92 -15.15
N VAL A 190 5.14 14.09 -15.27
CA VAL A 190 5.96 13.41 -16.27
C VAL A 190 5.91 11.89 -16.08
N ARG A 191 5.99 11.44 -14.82
CA ARG A 191 5.93 10.00 -14.50
C ARG A 191 4.50 9.47 -14.56
N PHE A 192 3.53 10.31 -14.25
CA PHE A 192 2.11 10.03 -14.30
C PHE A 192 1.63 9.82 -15.74
N VAL A 193 1.93 10.75 -16.64
CA VAL A 193 1.57 10.68 -18.06
C VAL A 193 2.27 9.50 -18.76
N ILE A 194 3.55 9.22 -18.44
CA ILE A 194 4.22 8.00 -18.93
C ILE A 194 3.49 6.75 -18.46
N GLY A 195 3.08 6.68 -17.18
CA GLY A 195 2.30 5.56 -16.65
C GLY A 195 0.93 5.39 -17.33
N MET A 196 0.25 6.49 -17.65
CA MET A 196 -1.04 6.47 -18.36
C MET A 196 -0.91 6.04 -19.82
N ILE A 197 0.16 6.47 -20.51
CA ILE A 197 0.40 6.14 -21.93
C ILE A 197 0.90 4.70 -22.10
N PHE A 198 1.78 4.24 -21.20
CA PHE A 198 2.44 2.93 -21.33
C PHE A 198 1.84 1.82 -20.46
N GLY A 199 0.82 2.13 -19.64
CA GLY A 199 0.11 1.13 -18.82
C GLY A 199 0.97 0.49 -17.73
N GLU A 200 2.07 1.12 -17.32
CA GLU A 200 2.92 0.59 -16.25
C GLU A 200 2.28 0.85 -14.88
N VAL A 201 1.75 -0.23 -14.30
CA VAL A 201 1.32 -0.38 -12.90
C VAL A 201 2.53 -0.47 -11.97
#